data_AF-A0A0K8T8W1-F1
#
_entry.id   AF-A0A0K8T8W1-F1
#
_cell.length_a   1.000
_cell.length_b   1.000
_cell.length_c   1.000
_cell.angle_alpha   90.00
_cell.angle_beta   90.00
_cell.angle_gamma   90.00
#
_symmetry.space_group_name_H-M   'P 1'
#
loop_
_entity.id
_entity.type
_entity.pdbx_description
1 polymer ?
#
loop_
_entity_poly.entity_id
_entity_poly.type
_entity_poly.pdbx_seq_one_letter_code
_entity_poly.pdbx_strand_id
1 'polypeptide(L)'
;SDFVFLEAMYKQKFLSKAVRSVYYELRANTLEELMRPHLVVYLDLPVSKVQDAIKKRNLEHEVSGRALTKGFLTEVERQYKNKYLRDISTHAELLVYDWSGGGEVEVVVEDIERLNFDQYTEREDPKMKDWRLPREVEWADQRMIYTNQKYFLMNLFGIPKLDVPELITSADDSYERQIVIDAHPKFK
;
A
#
# COMPACT_ATOMS: atom_id res chain seq x y z
N SER A 1 1.03 0.86 2.73
CA SER A 1 2.40 1.41 2.53
C SER A 1 2.48 2.30 1.30
N ASP A 2 1.48 2.26 0.43
CA ASP A 2 1.29 3.06 -0.78
C ASP A 2 1.50 4.58 -0.62
N PHE A 3 1.11 5.18 0.52
CA PHE A 3 1.32 6.62 0.75
C PHE A 3 2.80 7.05 0.64
N VAL A 4 3.74 6.14 0.90
CA VAL A 4 5.18 6.40 0.77
C VAL A 4 5.52 6.78 -0.67
N PHE A 5 4.95 6.09 -1.66
CA PHE A 5 5.14 6.40 -3.07
C PHE A 5 4.47 7.71 -3.44
N LEU A 6 3.26 7.96 -2.95
CA LEU A 6 2.56 9.23 -3.18
C LEU A 6 3.39 10.42 -2.67
N GLU A 7 3.90 10.35 -1.44
CA GLU A 7 4.73 11.41 -0.85
C GLU A 7 6.04 11.60 -1.63
N ALA A 8 6.65 10.51 -2.11
CA ALA A 8 7.82 10.58 -2.98
C ALA A 8 7.49 11.24 -4.33
N MET A 9 6.39 10.88 -4.97
CA MET A 9 5.94 11.48 -6.23
C MET A 9 5.60 12.96 -6.06
N TYR A 10 4.93 13.33 -4.97
CA TYR A 10 4.62 14.72 -4.63
C TYR A 10 5.89 15.53 -4.41
N LYS A 11 6.87 14.98 -3.67
CA LYS A 11 8.15 15.65 -3.42
C LYS A 11 8.96 15.88 -4.71
N GLN A 12 8.89 14.93 -5.64
CA GLN A 12 9.50 15.03 -6.97
C GLN A 12 8.67 15.84 -7.97
N LYS A 13 7.56 16.46 -7.54
CA LYS A 13 6.68 17.31 -8.36
C LYS A 13 6.00 16.56 -9.52
N PHE A 14 5.75 15.26 -9.36
CA PHE A 14 4.94 14.50 -10.31
C PHE A 14 3.44 14.66 -10.08
N LEU A 15 3.04 15.05 -8.86
CA LEU A 15 1.64 15.20 -8.46
C LEU A 15 1.35 16.62 -7.99
N SER A 16 0.14 17.10 -8.29
CA SER A 16 -0.36 18.34 -7.72
C SER A 16 -0.74 18.18 -6.25
N LYS A 17 -0.85 19.30 -5.54
CA LYS A 17 -1.32 19.31 -4.14
C LYS A 17 -2.76 18.80 -4.02
N ALA A 18 -3.58 19.06 -5.04
CA ALA A 18 -4.98 18.63 -5.08
C ALA A 18 -5.09 17.09 -5.07
N VAL A 19 -4.34 16.40 -5.95
CA VAL A 19 -4.29 14.93 -5.99
C VAL A 19 -3.86 14.35 -4.63
N ARG A 20 -2.84 14.93 -4.00
CA ARG A 20 -2.39 14.50 -2.66
C ARG A 20 -3.50 14.62 -1.61
N SER A 21 -4.29 15.70 -1.66
CA SER A 21 -5.42 15.90 -0.74
C SER A 21 -6.48 14.82 -0.93
N VAL A 22 -6.87 14.55 -2.18
CA VAL A 22 -7.87 13.53 -2.51
C VAL A 22 -7.42 12.15 -2.05
N TYR A 23 -6.13 11.81 -2.24
CA TYR A 23 -5.59 10.54 -1.76
C TYR A 23 -5.75 10.37 -0.24
N TYR A 24 -5.48 11.40 0.56
CA TYR A 24 -5.61 11.29 2.02
C TYR A 24 -7.07 11.22 2.48
N GLU A 25 -7.99 11.85 1.75
CA GLU A 25 -9.43 11.71 1.97
C GLU A 25 -9.89 10.27 1.66
N LEU A 26 -9.46 9.72 0.52
CA LEU A 26 -9.70 8.31 0.16
C LEU A 26 -9.15 7.36 1.23
N ARG A 27 -7.90 7.58 1.66
CA ARG A 27 -7.27 6.75 2.69
C ARG A 27 -8.05 6.80 4.01
N ALA A 28 -8.54 7.97 4.42
CA ALA A 28 -9.33 8.09 5.65
C ALA A 28 -10.66 7.34 5.56
N ASN A 29 -11.30 7.34 4.39
CA ASN A 29 -12.59 6.67 4.18
C ASN A 29 -12.49 5.15 3.97
N THR A 30 -11.33 4.65 3.54
CA THR A 30 -11.18 3.24 3.11
C THR A 30 -10.37 2.39 4.08
N LEU A 31 -9.35 2.97 4.73
CA LEU A 31 -8.35 2.18 5.43
C LEU A 31 -8.89 1.53 6.72
N GLU A 32 -9.88 2.15 7.37
CA GLU A 32 -10.48 1.63 8.61
C GLU A 32 -11.33 0.37 8.38
N GLU A 33 -11.78 0.12 7.14
CA GLU A 33 -12.55 -1.07 6.76
C GLU A 33 -11.66 -2.29 6.49
N LEU A 34 -10.34 -2.10 6.43
CA LEU A 34 -9.37 -3.15 6.13
C LEU A 34 -8.61 -3.58 7.38
N MET A 35 -8.63 -4.88 7.67
CA MET A 35 -7.78 -5.44 8.73
C MET A 35 -6.30 -5.27 8.37
N ARG A 36 -5.54 -4.58 9.23
CA ARG A 36 -4.10 -4.37 9.04
C ARG A 36 -3.32 -5.68 9.22
N PRO A 37 -2.15 -5.87 8.60
CA PRO A 37 -1.41 -7.13 8.68
C PRO A 37 -0.96 -7.49 10.10
N HIS A 38 -0.75 -8.78 10.35
CA HIS A 38 -0.14 -9.30 11.58
C HIS A 38 1.37 -9.01 11.63
N LEU A 39 2.06 -9.24 10.52
CA LEU A 39 3.50 -9.14 10.41
C LEU A 39 3.86 -8.27 9.21
N VAL A 40 4.85 -7.40 9.39
CA VAL A 40 5.52 -6.66 8.33
C VAL A 40 6.99 -7.03 8.33
N VAL A 41 7.48 -7.47 7.18
CA VAL A 41 8.91 -7.72 6.94
C VAL A 41 9.43 -6.58 6.08
N TYR A 42 10.39 -5.83 6.62
CA TYR A 42 11.05 -4.73 5.92
C TYR A 42 12.48 -5.11 5.55
N LEU A 43 12.76 -5.09 4.24
CA LEU A 43 14.08 -5.38 3.70
C LEU A 43 14.81 -4.06 3.46
N ASP A 44 15.78 -3.74 4.31
CA ASP A 44 16.55 -2.52 4.20
C ASP A 44 17.62 -2.66 3.11
N LEU A 45 17.52 -1.80 2.09
CA LEU A 45 18.48 -1.74 0.99
C LEU A 45 18.88 -0.29 0.77
N PRO A 46 20.19 0.05 0.79
CA PRO A 46 20.62 1.41 0.52
C PRO A 46 20.32 1.79 -0.94
N VAL A 47 19.95 3.05 -1.16
CA VAL A 47 19.56 3.57 -2.49
C VAL A 47 20.61 3.29 -3.57
N SER A 48 21.90 3.33 -3.24
CA SER A 48 22.98 3.01 -4.19
C SER A 48 22.85 1.59 -4.76
N LYS A 49 22.62 0.60 -3.89
CA LYS A 49 22.42 -0.80 -4.29
C LYS A 49 21.14 -0.99 -5.10
N VAL A 50 20.07 -0.27 -4.75
CA VAL A 50 18.82 -0.27 -5.53
C VAL A 50 19.06 0.26 -6.94
N GLN A 51 19.84 1.34 -7.09
CA GLN A 51 20.17 1.89 -8.41
C GLN A 51 21.03 0.94 -9.23
N ASP A 52 22.00 0.28 -8.62
CA ASP A 52 22.82 -0.73 -9.30
C ASP A 52 21.98 -1.93 -9.76
N ALA A 53 21.03 -2.37 -8.93
CA ALA A 53 20.09 -3.43 -9.28
C ALA A 53 19.17 -3.04 -10.45
N ILE A 54 18.65 -1.80 -10.47
CA ILE A 54 17.83 -1.29 -11.58
C ILE A 54 18.64 -1.26 -12.88
N LYS A 55 19.87 -0.74 -12.84
CA LYS A 55 20.77 -0.73 -14.01
C LYS A 55 21.09 -2.14 -14.50
N LYS A 56 21.32 -3.09 -13.58
CA LYS A 56 21.57 -4.49 -13.92
C LYS A 56 20.34 -5.16 -14.56
N ARG A 57 19.12 -4.82 -14.13
CA ARG A 57 17.87 -5.29 -14.74
C ARG A 57 17.68 -4.74 -16.17
N ASN A 58 18.24 -3.56 -16.43
CA ASN A 58 18.30 -2.91 -17.75
C ASN A 58 16.94 -2.79 -18.47
N LEU A 59 15.89 -2.45 -17.72
CA LEU A 59 14.60 -2.11 -18.30
C LEU A 59 14.60 -0.65 -18.74
N GLU A 60 14.34 -0.40 -20.02
CA GLU A 60 14.42 0.94 -20.61
C GLU A 60 13.60 1.97 -19.81
N HIS A 61 12.34 1.66 -19.51
CA HIS A 61 11.45 2.54 -18.76
C HIS A 61 11.87 2.79 -17.29
N GLU A 62 12.68 1.92 -16.68
CA GLU A 62 13.23 2.13 -15.33
C GLU A 62 14.52 2.96 -15.36
N VAL A 63 15.36 2.75 -16.37
CA VAL A 63 16.69 3.38 -16.47
C VAL A 63 16.63 4.77 -17.10
N SER A 64 15.90 4.93 -18.20
CA SER A 64 15.75 6.20 -18.92
C SER A 64 14.51 6.98 -18.50
N GLY A 65 13.62 6.35 -17.73
CA GLY A 65 12.39 6.94 -17.26
C GLY A 65 12.59 8.14 -16.33
N ARG A 66 11.55 8.97 -16.23
CA ARG A 66 11.50 10.08 -15.26
C ARG A 66 11.27 9.60 -13.83
N ALA A 67 10.83 8.36 -13.66
CA ALA A 67 10.60 7.71 -12.37
C ALA A 67 11.88 7.04 -11.83
N LEU A 68 11.88 6.64 -10.56
CA LEU A 68 12.98 5.87 -9.93
C LEU A 68 14.36 6.56 -9.91
N THR A 69 14.39 7.89 -10.03
CA THR A 69 15.61 8.67 -9.85
C THR A 69 16.17 8.53 -8.42
N LYS A 70 17.45 8.86 -8.22
CA LYS A 70 18.07 8.86 -6.89
C LYS A 70 17.24 9.64 -5.86
N GLY A 71 16.79 10.84 -6.25
CA GLY A 71 15.97 11.69 -5.38
C GLY A 71 14.63 11.06 -5.01
N PHE A 72 13.99 10.36 -5.95
CA PHE A 72 12.76 9.62 -5.69
C PHE A 72 13.00 8.49 -4.69
N LEU A 73 14.00 7.64 -4.94
CA LEU A 73 14.32 6.48 -4.09
C LEU A 73 14.74 6.89 -2.68
N THR A 74 15.52 7.97 -2.53
CA THR A 74 15.87 8.54 -1.22
C THR A 74 14.63 9.03 -0.47
N GLU A 75 13.65 9.61 -1.17
CA GLU A 75 12.41 10.03 -0.54
C GLU A 75 11.56 8.83 -0.11
N VAL A 76 11.49 7.77 -0.92
CA VAL A 76 10.81 6.52 -0.59
C VAL A 76 11.42 5.90 0.68
N GLU A 77 12.75 5.75 0.73
CA GLU A 77 13.46 5.25 1.91
C GLU A 77 13.14 6.09 3.17
N ARG A 78 13.18 7.43 3.03
CA ARG A 78 12.87 8.35 4.12
C ARG A 78 11.45 8.17 4.66
N GLN A 79 10.45 8.08 3.79
CA GLN A 79 9.05 7.93 4.21
C GLN A 79 8.78 6.56 4.84
N TYR A 80 9.43 5.50 4.35
CA TYR A 80 9.38 4.18 4.98
C TYR A 80 9.93 4.23 6.41
N LYS A 81 11.19 4.66 6.57
CA LYS A 81 11.88 4.65 7.87
C LYS A 81 11.25 5.59 8.89
N ASN A 82 10.87 6.80 8.48
CA ASN A 82 10.45 7.84 9.44
C ASN A 82 8.97 7.80 9.79
N LYS A 83 8.12 7.33 8.87
CA LYS A 83 6.66 7.34 9.06
C LYS A 83 6.08 5.94 9.10
N TYR A 84 6.22 5.18 8.01
CA TYR A 84 5.51 3.90 7.89
C TYR A 84 5.93 2.89 8.95
N LEU A 85 7.23 2.65 9.12
CA LEU A 85 7.73 1.65 10.07
C LEU A 85 7.35 1.99 11.52
N ARG A 86 7.37 3.28 11.86
CA ARG A 86 6.97 3.76 13.20
C ARG A 86 5.47 3.61 13.45
N ASP A 87 4.64 3.85 12.44
CA ASP A 87 3.19 3.74 12.55
C ASP A 87 2.77 2.26 12.63
N ILE A 88 3.30 1.44 11.73
CA ILE A 88 2.88 0.03 11.62
C ILE A 88 3.39 -0.83 12.78
N SER A 89 4.52 -0.48 13.41
CA SER A 89 5.02 -1.21 14.59
C SER A 89 4.11 -1.09 15.81
N THR A 90 3.20 -0.12 15.84
CA THR A 90 2.18 -0.01 16.88
C THR A 90 1.09 -1.07 16.75
N HIS A 91 0.90 -1.62 15.56
CA HIS A 91 -0.17 -2.58 15.27
C HIS A 91 0.34 -3.98 14.92
N ALA A 92 1.36 -4.08 14.08
CA ALA A 92 1.90 -5.32 13.57
C ALA A 92 3.24 -5.66 14.22
N GLU A 93 3.62 -6.93 14.19
CA GLU A 93 5.02 -7.29 14.37
C GLU A 93 5.85 -6.76 13.21
N LEU A 94 7.06 -6.30 13.52
CA LEU A 94 7.96 -5.72 12.55
C LEU A 94 9.32 -6.41 12.62
N LEU A 95 9.68 -7.09 11.53
CA LEU A 95 11.01 -7.65 11.32
C LEU A 95 11.76 -6.81 10.29
N VAL A 96 12.99 -6.42 10.62
CA VAL A 96 13.83 -5.56 9.76
C VAL A 96 15.12 -6.29 9.47
N TYR A 97 15.43 -6.47 8.18
CA TYR A 97 16.62 -7.17 7.72
C TYR A 97 17.50 -6.25 6.87
N ASP A 98 18.81 -6.24 7.12
CA ASP A 98 19.75 -5.71 6.14
C ASP A 98 19.82 -6.67 4.95
N TRP A 99 19.37 -6.20 3.79
CA TRP A 99 19.32 -7.00 2.58
C TRP A 99 20.43 -6.65 1.60
N SER A 100 21.40 -5.81 2.01
CA SER A 100 22.49 -5.32 1.15
C SER A 100 23.35 -6.42 0.52
N GLY A 101 23.45 -7.59 1.18
CA GLY A 101 24.17 -8.78 0.73
C GLY A 101 23.31 -9.85 0.05
N GLY A 102 22.01 -9.62 -0.15
CA GLY A 102 21.07 -10.61 -0.70
C GLY A 102 20.25 -11.37 0.34
N GLY A 103 20.57 -11.22 1.62
CA GLY A 103 19.84 -11.78 2.76
C GLY A 103 19.83 -13.30 2.83
N GLU A 104 19.57 -13.85 4.02
CA GLU A 104 19.39 -15.29 4.22
C GLU A 104 17.92 -15.59 4.51
N VAL A 105 17.26 -16.26 3.56
CA VAL A 105 15.81 -16.56 3.65
C VAL A 105 15.51 -17.49 4.83
N GLU A 106 16.40 -18.42 5.14
CA GLU A 106 16.24 -19.36 6.27
C GLU A 106 16.14 -18.62 7.60
N VAL A 107 16.97 -17.59 7.81
CA VAL A 107 16.92 -16.74 9.02
C VAL A 107 15.57 -16.01 9.13
N VAL A 108 15.06 -15.48 8.01
CA VAL A 108 13.75 -14.82 8.00
C VAL A 108 12.64 -15.80 8.40
N VAL A 109 12.68 -17.02 7.89
CA VAL A 109 11.69 -18.06 8.23
C VAL A 109 11.79 -18.45 9.71
N GLU A 110 13.00 -18.69 10.22
CA GLU A 110 13.23 -19.05 11.62
C GLU A 110 12.73 -17.97 12.59
N ASP A 111 12.97 -16.70 12.28
CA ASP A 111 12.47 -15.59 13.09
C ASP A 111 10.94 -15.50 13.07
N ILE A 112 10.31 -15.76 11.91
CA ILE A 112 8.84 -15.82 11.80
C ILE A 112 8.28 -16.95 12.64
N GLU A 113 8.90 -18.13 12.63
CA GLU A 113 8.49 -19.29 13.43
C GLU A 113 8.61 -19.05 14.93
N ARG A 114 9.52 -18.18 15.35
CA ARG A 114 9.69 -17.77 16.76
C ARG A 114 8.67 -16.75 17.23
N LEU A 115 7.96 -16.08 16.33
CA LEU A 115 6.96 -15.08 16.71
C LEU A 115 5.75 -15.76 17.37
N ASN A 116 5.38 -15.25 18.54
CA ASN A 116 4.18 -15.66 19.24
C ASN A 116 3.10 -14.58 19.09
N PHE A 117 2.16 -14.78 18.17
CA PHE A 117 1.03 -13.85 17.98
C PHE A 117 -0.04 -13.97 19.07
N ASP A 118 -0.09 -15.08 19.81
CA ASP A 118 -1.09 -15.34 20.83
C ASP A 118 -0.83 -14.56 22.13
N GLN A 119 0.34 -13.94 22.28
CA GLN A 119 0.69 -13.14 23.46
C GLN A 119 -0.16 -11.87 23.61
N TYR A 120 -0.83 -11.41 22.54
CA TYR A 120 -1.57 -10.16 22.49
C TYR A 120 -3.00 -10.30 23.02
N THR A 121 -3.17 -10.62 24.31
CA THR A 121 -4.49 -10.86 24.90
C THR A 121 -5.16 -9.62 25.48
N GLU A 122 -4.39 -8.60 25.83
CA GLU A 122 -4.90 -7.42 26.54
C GLU A 122 -5.65 -6.46 25.63
N ARG A 123 -6.86 -6.06 26.03
CA ARG A 123 -7.74 -5.18 25.22
C ARG A 123 -7.13 -3.81 24.94
N GLU A 124 -6.23 -3.34 25.80
CA GLU A 124 -5.57 -2.04 25.67
C GLU A 124 -4.34 -2.07 24.75
N ASP A 125 -3.81 -3.25 24.42
CA ASP A 125 -2.66 -3.36 23.53
C ASP A 125 -3.05 -2.90 22.11
N PRO A 126 -2.35 -1.94 21.49
CA PRO A 126 -2.65 -1.54 20.12
C PRO A 126 -2.30 -2.63 19.09
N LYS A 127 -1.43 -3.60 19.43
CA LYS A 127 -1.04 -4.68 18.53
C LYS A 127 -2.16 -5.68 18.30
N MET A 128 -2.26 -6.15 17.06
CA MET A 128 -3.24 -7.14 16.59
C MET A 128 -4.70 -6.77 16.87
N LYS A 129 -4.99 -5.49 17.12
CA LYS A 129 -6.34 -5.04 17.50
C LYS A 129 -7.40 -5.49 16.49
N ASP A 130 -7.08 -5.43 15.20
CA ASP A 130 -8.02 -5.75 14.12
C ASP A 130 -8.37 -7.25 14.04
N TRP A 131 -7.54 -8.12 14.64
CA TRP A 131 -7.69 -9.59 14.60
C TRP A 131 -8.23 -10.18 15.89
N ARG A 132 -8.45 -9.35 16.92
CA ARG A 132 -8.95 -9.79 18.22
C ARG A 132 -10.47 -9.63 18.27
N LEU A 133 -11.13 -10.50 17.52
CA LEU A 133 -12.59 -10.57 17.41
C LEU A 133 -13.09 -11.69 18.35
N PRO A 134 -13.59 -11.36 19.57
CA PRO A 134 -13.97 -12.38 20.55
C PRO A 134 -15.18 -13.22 20.15
N ARG A 135 -16.03 -12.73 19.23
CA ARG A 135 -17.26 -13.40 18.84
C ARG A 135 -17.16 -13.96 17.43
N GLU A 136 -17.66 -15.18 17.23
CA GLU A 136 -17.73 -15.82 15.91
C GLU A 136 -18.52 -14.97 14.89
N VAL A 137 -19.56 -14.28 15.34
CA VAL A 137 -20.35 -13.37 14.50
C VAL A 137 -19.48 -12.25 13.91
N GLU A 138 -18.53 -11.71 14.67
CA GLU A 138 -17.65 -10.65 14.17
C GLU A 138 -16.70 -11.17 13.09
N TRP A 139 -16.22 -12.41 13.21
CA TRP A 139 -15.47 -13.08 12.15
C TRP A 139 -16.33 -13.30 10.89
N ALA A 140 -17.60 -13.68 11.08
CA ALA A 140 -18.54 -13.85 9.97
C ALA A 140 -18.82 -12.50 9.26
N ASP A 141 -18.97 -11.41 10.01
CA ASP A 141 -19.19 -10.06 9.49
C ASP A 141 -17.97 -9.59 8.68
N GLN A 142 -16.75 -9.71 9.23
CA GLN A 142 -15.51 -9.37 8.52
C GLN A 142 -15.35 -10.20 7.24
N ARG A 143 -15.63 -11.51 7.31
CA ARG A 143 -15.62 -12.37 6.11
C ARG A 143 -16.63 -11.88 5.07
N MET A 144 -17.85 -11.54 5.49
CA MET A 144 -18.91 -11.07 4.59
C MET A 144 -18.53 -9.78 3.87
N ILE A 145 -17.85 -8.85 4.57
CA ILE A 145 -17.33 -7.61 3.97
C ILE A 145 -16.42 -7.94 2.77
N TYR A 146 -15.46 -8.84 2.96
CA TYR A 146 -14.47 -9.17 1.92
C TYR A 146 -15.00 -10.08 0.80
N THR A 147 -15.96 -10.96 1.08
CA THR A 147 -16.47 -11.92 0.08
C THR A 147 -17.70 -11.41 -0.67
N ASN A 148 -18.69 -10.87 0.05
CA ASN A 148 -20.01 -10.57 -0.50
C ASN A 148 -20.25 -9.07 -0.68
N GLN A 149 -19.54 -8.22 0.07
CA GLN A 149 -19.71 -6.77 0.03
C GLN A 149 -18.55 -6.06 -0.66
N LYS A 150 -17.90 -6.70 -1.64
CA LYS A 150 -16.86 -6.04 -2.44
C LYS A 150 -17.34 -4.73 -3.05
N TYR A 151 -18.60 -4.65 -3.48
CA TYR A 151 -19.19 -3.43 -4.03
C TYR A 151 -19.19 -2.28 -3.00
N PHE A 152 -19.42 -2.57 -1.72
CA PHE A 152 -19.37 -1.58 -0.65
C PHE A 152 -17.95 -1.01 -0.52
N LEU A 153 -16.94 -1.88 -0.43
CA LEU A 153 -15.53 -1.46 -0.38
C LEU A 153 -15.13 -0.63 -1.62
N MET A 154 -15.58 -1.04 -2.80
CA MET A 154 -15.30 -0.30 -4.04
C MET A 154 -16.01 1.06 -4.07
N ASN A 155 -17.21 1.17 -3.50
CA ASN A 155 -17.95 2.43 -3.44
C ASN A 155 -17.26 3.48 -2.56
N LEU A 156 -16.49 3.07 -1.55
CA LEU A 156 -15.73 4.00 -0.70
C LEU A 156 -14.65 4.78 -1.48
N PHE A 157 -14.21 4.27 -2.64
CA PHE A 157 -13.30 4.99 -3.53
C PHE A 157 -14.01 6.05 -4.39
N GLY A 158 -15.34 6.04 -4.44
CA GLY A 158 -16.16 6.92 -5.27
C GLY A 158 -16.38 8.32 -4.69
N ILE A 159 -15.31 9.03 -4.34
CA ILE A 159 -15.43 10.41 -3.82
C ILE A 159 -15.68 11.38 -4.99
N PRO A 160 -16.77 12.18 -4.97
CA PRO A 160 -17.11 13.08 -6.06
C PRO A 160 -16.25 14.36 -6.02
N LYS A 161 -14.98 14.25 -6.42
CA LYS A 161 -14.06 15.39 -6.60
C LYS A 161 -14.02 15.79 -8.07
N LEU A 162 -14.69 16.89 -8.38
CA LEU A 162 -14.78 17.45 -9.74
C LEU A 162 -13.80 18.60 -9.98
N ASP A 163 -12.97 18.93 -8.99
CA ASP A 163 -12.01 20.02 -8.99
C ASP A 163 -10.57 19.59 -9.29
N VAL A 164 -10.34 18.29 -9.50
CA VAL A 164 -8.99 17.72 -9.73
C VAL A 164 -8.92 17.10 -11.13
N PRO A 165 -8.47 17.85 -12.15
CA PRO A 165 -8.52 17.41 -13.55
C PRO A 165 -7.72 16.14 -13.82
N GLU A 166 -6.67 15.86 -13.05
CA GLU A 166 -5.87 14.64 -13.19
C GLU A 166 -6.64 13.35 -12.84
N LEU A 167 -7.76 13.46 -12.11
CA LEU A 167 -8.57 12.34 -11.64
C LEU A 167 -9.92 12.24 -12.37
N ILE A 168 -10.22 13.17 -13.26
CA ILE A 168 -11.51 13.26 -13.94
C ILE A 168 -11.35 12.83 -15.39
N THR A 169 -12.32 12.06 -15.89
CA THR A 169 -12.44 11.73 -17.30
C THR A 169 -13.57 12.56 -17.91
N SER A 170 -13.41 13.03 -19.14
CA SER A 170 -14.48 13.77 -19.83
C SER A 170 -15.70 12.89 -20.07
N ALA A 171 -16.88 13.49 -20.22
CA ALA A 171 -18.11 12.75 -20.48
C ALA A 171 -18.02 11.96 -21.82
N ASP A 172 -17.44 12.59 -22.84
CA ASP A 172 -17.27 11.98 -24.17
C ASP A 172 -16.32 10.78 -24.11
N ASP A 173 -15.15 10.93 -23.46
CA ASP A 173 -14.19 9.82 -23.31
C ASP A 173 -14.77 8.66 -22.48
N SER A 174 -15.56 8.99 -21.46
CA SER A 174 -16.24 8.00 -20.62
C SER A 174 -17.28 7.21 -21.42
N TYR A 175 -18.03 7.88 -22.29
CA TYR A 175 -19.02 7.25 -23.17
C TYR A 175 -18.36 6.31 -24.18
N GLU A 176 -17.30 6.75 -24.85
CA GLU A 176 -16.54 5.91 -25.79
C GLU A 176 -15.90 4.70 -25.10
N ARG A 177 -15.35 4.90 -23.90
CA ARG A 177 -14.83 3.80 -23.07
C ARG A 177 -15.92 2.77 -22.77
N GLN A 178 -17.14 3.21 -22.45
CA GLN A 178 -18.24 2.30 -22.15
C GLN A 178 -18.65 1.47 -23.37
N ILE A 179 -18.76 2.09 -24.55
CA ILE A 179 -19.06 1.37 -25.81
C ILE A 179 -18.06 0.25 -26.06
N VAL A 180 -16.76 0.55 -25.90
CA VAL A 180 -15.69 -0.45 -26.13
C VAL A 180 -15.77 -1.59 -25.13
N ILE A 181 -16.06 -1.29 -23.85
CA ILE A 181 -16.22 -2.32 -22.80
C ILE A 181 -17.41 -3.22 -23.12
N ASP A 182 -18.57 -2.66 -23.46
CA ASP A 182 -19.81 -3.40 -23.73
C ASP A 182 -19.71 -4.24 -25.01
N ALA A 183 -18.95 -3.78 -26.00
CA ALA A 183 -18.69 -4.52 -27.23
C ALA A 183 -17.80 -5.76 -27.00
N HIS A 184 -16.98 -5.75 -25.95
CA HIS A 184 -15.96 -6.77 -25.73
C HIS A 184 -16.57 -8.09 -25.16
N PRO A 185 -16.39 -9.25 -25.83
CA PRO A 185 -17.09 -10.50 -25.49
C PRO A 185 -16.90 -11.02 -24.06
N LYS A 186 -15.79 -10.66 -23.40
CA LYS A 186 -15.51 -11.08 -22.01
C LYS A 186 -16.30 -10.30 -20.94
N PHE A 187 -16.94 -9.19 -21.30
CA PHE A 187 -17.71 -8.34 -20.40
C PHE A 187 -19.23 -8.44 -20.64
N LYS A 188 -19.66 -9.38 -21.49
CA LYS A 188 -21.06 -9.73 -21.71
C LYS A 188 -21.54 -10.81 -20.75
#